data_AF-A0A5S5C517-F1
#
_entry.id   AF-A0A5S5C517-F1
#
_cell.length_a   1.000
_cell.length_b   1.000
_cell.length_c   1.000
_cell.angle_alpha   90.00
_cell.angle_beta   90.00
_cell.angle_gamma   90.00
#
_symmetry.space_group_name_H-M   'P 1'
#
loop_
_entity.id
_entity.type
_entity.pdbx_description
1 polymer ?
#
loop_
_entity_poly.entity_id
_entity_poly.type
_entity_poly.pdbx_seq_one_letter_code
_entity_poly.pdbx_strand_id
1 'polypeptide(L)'
;MRRFHVHVRVKNFKESINFYNALFGKAVTLVKPDYAKWMLDDPSINFAISTGHKETGIEHLGLQLDTAEELQVVYSNMEKAKGEIFEEGDCTCCYSKSQKSWITDPQGVDWEAFYTHGTATVYGEGINARPAPEVMEEWEGNDGINATIDQTSETCDGSCSI
;
A
#
# COMPACT_ATOMS: atom_id res chain seq x y z
N MET A 1 -7.48 8.45 -11.32
CA MET A 1 -7.47 7.17 -12.05
C MET A 1 -6.88 6.12 -11.14
N ARG A 2 -7.68 5.11 -10.77
CA ARG A 2 -7.23 4.02 -9.89
C ARG A 2 -6.07 3.27 -10.53
N ARG A 3 -5.10 2.89 -9.70
CA ARG A 3 -3.88 2.19 -10.11
C ARG A 3 -3.85 0.82 -9.46
N PHE A 4 -3.57 -0.21 -10.26
CA PHE A 4 -3.50 -1.57 -9.74
C PHE A 4 -2.21 -1.75 -8.96
N HIS A 5 -2.29 -2.28 -7.75
CA HIS A 5 -1.15 -2.54 -6.90
C HIS A 5 -0.84 -4.03 -6.84
N VAL A 6 0.44 -4.37 -6.92
CA VAL A 6 0.93 -5.74 -6.73
C VAL A 6 2.20 -5.69 -5.91
N HIS A 7 2.27 -6.49 -4.86
CA HIS A 7 3.50 -6.73 -4.12
C HIS A 7 3.97 -8.18 -4.33
N VAL A 8 5.22 -8.37 -4.73
CA VAL A 8 5.83 -9.70 -4.91
C VAL A 8 6.99 -9.91 -3.95
N ARG A 9 6.95 -11.01 -3.19
CA ARG A 9 8.10 -11.49 -2.40
C ARG A 9 9.13 -12.14 -3.32
N VAL A 10 10.35 -11.64 -3.29
CA VAL A 10 11.44 -12.11 -4.14
C VAL A 10 12.59 -12.70 -3.33
N LYS A 11 13.30 -13.67 -3.93
CA LYS A 11 14.45 -14.33 -3.29
C LYS A 11 15.75 -13.53 -3.44
N ASN A 12 15.97 -12.91 -4.60
CA ASN A 12 17.18 -12.15 -4.90
C ASN A 12 16.80 -10.77 -5.41
N PHE A 13 17.01 -9.78 -4.55
CA PHE A 13 16.56 -8.41 -4.80
C PHE A 13 17.20 -7.77 -6.03
N LYS A 14 18.53 -7.89 -6.20
CA LYS A 14 19.25 -7.30 -7.32
C LYS A 14 18.87 -7.95 -8.65
N GLU A 15 18.73 -9.27 -8.66
CA GLU A 15 18.29 -10.01 -9.84
C GLU A 15 16.87 -9.60 -10.25
N SER A 16 15.96 -9.50 -9.28
CA SER A 16 14.58 -9.08 -9.53
C SER A 16 14.46 -7.65 -10.02
N ILE A 17 15.22 -6.69 -9.48
CA ILE A 17 15.25 -5.32 -10.02
C ILE A 17 15.65 -5.31 -11.50
N ASN A 18 16.71 -6.02 -11.85
CA ASN A 18 17.17 -6.10 -13.24
C ASN A 18 16.09 -6.71 -14.16
N PHE A 19 15.45 -7.78 -13.69
CA PHE A 19 14.36 -8.43 -14.42
C PHE A 19 13.18 -7.48 -14.66
N TYR A 20 12.66 -6.83 -13.61
CA TYR A 20 11.49 -5.95 -13.73
C TYR A 20 11.79 -4.66 -14.50
N ASN A 21 13.00 -4.11 -14.38
CA ASN A 21 13.43 -3.01 -15.23
C ASN A 21 13.37 -3.38 -16.72
N ALA A 22 13.85 -4.58 -17.07
CA ALA A 22 13.80 -5.07 -18.44
C ALA A 22 12.36 -5.37 -18.89
N LEU A 23 11.56 -6.03 -18.04
CA LEU A 23 10.18 -6.39 -18.34
C LEU A 23 9.30 -5.16 -18.60
N PHE A 24 9.44 -4.12 -17.76
CA PHE A 24 8.64 -2.90 -17.87
C PHE A 24 9.21 -1.89 -18.86
N GLY A 25 10.45 -2.09 -19.33
CA GLY A 25 11.17 -1.08 -20.10
C GLY A 25 11.33 0.26 -19.37
N LYS A 26 11.23 0.25 -18.03
CA LYS A 26 11.25 1.44 -17.17
C LYS A 26 12.13 1.17 -15.96
N ALA A 27 12.99 2.12 -15.64
CA ALA A 27 13.79 2.05 -14.43
C ALA A 27 12.89 2.10 -13.18
N VAL A 28 13.33 1.40 -12.14
CA VAL A 28 12.75 1.43 -10.80
C VAL A 28 12.57 2.87 -10.31
N THR A 29 11.40 3.15 -9.75
CA THR A 29 11.01 4.49 -9.26
C THR A 29 11.59 4.78 -7.88
N LEU A 30 11.61 3.77 -7.01
CA LEU A 30 12.13 3.85 -5.65
C LEU A 30 12.89 2.57 -5.31
N VAL A 31 14.07 2.71 -4.71
CA VAL A 31 14.85 1.59 -4.17
C VAL A 31 15.22 1.90 -2.72
N LYS A 32 14.95 0.94 -1.85
CA LYS A 32 15.39 0.84 -0.46
C LYS A 32 16.17 -0.48 -0.29
N PRO A 33 16.81 -0.76 0.86
CA PRO A 33 17.69 -1.92 1.02
C PRO A 33 17.04 -3.27 0.67
N ASP A 34 15.74 -3.41 0.93
CA ASP A 34 14.98 -4.64 0.75
C ASP A 34 13.63 -4.44 0.04
N TYR A 35 13.37 -3.24 -0.47
CA TYR A 35 12.12 -2.86 -1.12
C TYR A 35 12.37 -2.05 -2.39
N ALA A 36 11.70 -2.38 -3.48
CA ALA A 36 11.75 -1.62 -4.71
C ALA A 36 10.34 -1.45 -5.30
N LYS A 37 10.11 -0.30 -5.93
CA LYS A 37 8.81 0.07 -6.49
C LYS A 37 8.92 0.69 -7.88
N TRP A 38 7.95 0.38 -8.73
CA TRP A 38 7.74 0.99 -10.04
C TRP A 38 6.35 1.61 -10.12
N MET A 39 6.29 2.84 -10.64
CA MET A 39 5.04 3.50 -11.01
C MET A 39 4.93 3.48 -12.54
N LEU A 40 4.10 2.60 -13.10
CA LEU A 40 3.92 2.39 -14.55
C LEU A 40 2.65 3.07 -15.04
N ASP A 41 2.69 3.87 -16.10
CA ASP A 41 1.50 4.65 -16.50
C ASP A 41 0.61 3.94 -17.52
N ASP A 42 1.18 3.03 -18.31
CA ASP A 42 0.48 2.19 -19.28
C ASP A 42 1.05 0.77 -19.28
N PRO A 43 0.35 -0.22 -18.69
CA PRO A 43 -0.85 -0.06 -17.86
C PRO A 43 -0.57 0.67 -16.53
N SER A 44 -1.60 1.29 -15.94
CA SER A 44 -1.51 1.99 -14.65
C SER A 44 -1.29 1.01 -13.49
N ILE A 45 -0.02 0.79 -13.12
CA ILE A 45 0.40 -0.16 -12.08
C ILE A 45 1.32 0.53 -11.06
N ASN A 46 1.11 0.22 -9.78
CA ASN A 46 2.07 0.35 -8.69
C ASN A 46 2.62 -1.07 -8.43
N PHE A 47 3.85 -1.32 -8.83
CA PHE A 47 4.47 -2.63 -8.70
C PHE A 47 5.55 -2.58 -7.65
N ALA A 48 5.46 -3.42 -6.64
CA ALA A 48 6.40 -3.49 -5.53
C ALA A 48 7.02 -4.88 -5.41
N ILE A 49 8.28 -4.93 -4.99
CA ILE A 49 8.94 -6.16 -4.57
C ILE A 49 9.61 -5.96 -3.22
N SER A 50 9.69 -7.02 -2.43
CA SER A 50 10.60 -7.05 -1.27
C SER A 50 11.26 -8.41 -1.06
N THR A 51 12.42 -8.40 -0.38
CA THR A 51 13.22 -9.58 -0.06
C THR A 51 13.23 -9.86 1.45
N GLY A 52 13.90 -10.94 1.87
CA GLY A 52 14.03 -11.31 3.30
C GLY A 52 12.90 -12.20 3.82
N HIS A 53 11.98 -12.60 2.95
CA HIS A 53 10.86 -13.48 3.28
C HIS A 53 11.24 -14.95 3.20
N LYS A 54 10.57 -15.77 4.01
CA LYS A 54 10.69 -17.24 3.94
C LYS A 54 10.10 -17.80 2.63
N GLU A 55 8.97 -17.24 2.20
CA GLU A 55 8.23 -17.67 1.02
C GLU A 55 8.38 -16.63 -0.11
N THR A 56 8.26 -17.07 -1.36
CA THR A 56 8.31 -16.23 -2.56
C THR A 56 6.99 -16.28 -3.33
N GLY A 57 6.68 -15.25 -4.10
CA GLY A 57 5.46 -15.19 -4.92
C GLY A 57 4.66 -13.91 -4.68
N ILE A 58 3.44 -13.87 -5.22
CA ILE A 58 2.52 -12.76 -4.96
C ILE A 58 2.23 -12.72 -3.46
N GLU A 59 2.38 -11.53 -2.90
CA GLU A 59 2.18 -11.25 -1.49
C GLU A 59 0.75 -10.82 -1.25
N HIS A 60 0.38 -9.70 -1.85
CA HIS A 60 -0.97 -9.17 -1.90
C HIS A 60 -1.20 -8.41 -3.21
N LEU A 61 -2.46 -8.14 -3.47
CA LEU A 61 -2.94 -7.27 -4.54
C LEU A 61 -3.52 -6.00 -3.92
N GLY A 62 -3.75 -4.98 -4.73
CA GLY A 62 -4.45 -3.82 -4.22
C GLY A 62 -4.92 -2.82 -5.26
N LEU A 63 -5.58 -1.80 -4.75
CA LEU A 63 -6.02 -0.62 -5.47
C LEU A 63 -5.42 0.60 -4.78
N GLN A 64 -4.61 1.35 -5.52
CA GLN A 64 -4.19 2.69 -5.13
C GLN A 64 -5.18 3.70 -5.70
N LEU A 65 -5.68 4.57 -4.84
CA LEU A 65 -6.65 5.62 -5.13
C LEU A 65 -5.98 6.99 -5.10
N ASP A 66 -6.55 7.95 -5.83
CA ASP A 66 -6.00 9.30 -5.87
C ASP A 66 -6.55 10.19 -4.76
N THR A 67 -7.73 9.86 -4.21
CA THR A 67 -8.40 10.68 -3.19
C THR A 67 -9.02 9.83 -2.08
N ALA A 68 -9.27 10.48 -0.93
CA ALA A 68 -9.96 9.87 0.21
C ALA A 68 -11.41 9.46 -0.14
N GLU A 69 -12.10 10.24 -0.96
CA GLU A 69 -13.46 9.93 -1.42
C GLU A 69 -13.47 8.67 -2.28
N GLU A 70 -12.47 8.49 -3.14
CA GLU A 70 -12.32 7.25 -3.90
C GLU A 70 -12.04 6.04 -3.00
N LEU A 71 -11.21 6.21 -1.95
CA LEU A 71 -10.98 5.15 -0.97
C LEU A 71 -12.28 4.76 -0.26
N GLN A 72 -13.08 5.74 0.19
CA GLN A 72 -14.36 5.47 0.85
C GLN A 72 -15.32 4.67 -0.05
N VAL A 73 -15.36 5.00 -1.35
CA VAL A 73 -16.16 4.23 -2.33
C VAL A 73 -15.68 2.78 -2.43
N VAL A 74 -14.36 2.54 -2.43
CA VAL A 74 -13.81 1.18 -2.47
C VAL A 74 -14.08 0.44 -1.17
N TYR A 75 -13.93 1.09 -0.02
CA TYR A 75 -14.27 0.52 1.27
C TYR A 75 -15.72 0.03 1.32
N SER A 76 -16.67 0.87 0.90
CA SER A 76 -18.08 0.46 0.83
C SER A 76 -18.36 -0.67 -0.17
N ASN A 77 -17.45 -0.95 -1.12
CA ASN A 77 -17.53 -2.14 -1.95
C ASN A 77 -16.94 -3.37 -1.26
N MET A 78 -15.87 -3.21 -0.47
CA MET A 78 -15.30 -4.27 0.38
C MET A 78 -16.33 -4.77 1.39
N GLU A 79 -17.07 -3.88 2.06
CA GLU A 79 -18.17 -4.25 2.98
C GLU A 79 -19.22 -5.14 2.30
N LYS A 80 -19.50 -4.88 1.02
CA LYS A 80 -20.46 -5.68 0.22
C LYS A 80 -19.87 -6.98 -0.30
N ALA A 81 -18.54 -7.08 -0.41
CA ALA A 81 -17.83 -8.25 -0.93
C ALA A 81 -17.83 -9.44 0.03
N LYS A 82 -18.28 -9.25 1.28
CA LYS A 82 -18.44 -10.29 2.32
C LYS A 82 -17.14 -11.07 2.65
N GLY A 83 -15.98 -10.48 2.35
CA GLY A 83 -14.70 -10.97 2.85
C GLY A 83 -14.46 -10.51 4.29
N GLU A 84 -13.43 -11.06 4.92
CA GLU A 84 -12.98 -10.58 6.22
C GLU A 84 -12.22 -9.27 6.03
N ILE A 85 -12.76 -8.18 6.59
CA ILE A 85 -12.17 -6.84 6.50
C ILE A 85 -11.33 -6.59 7.74
N PHE A 86 -10.11 -6.08 7.52
CA PHE A 86 -9.22 -5.65 8.58
C PHE A 86 -8.75 -4.23 8.31
N GLU A 87 -8.73 -3.41 9.35
CA GLU A 87 -8.30 -2.02 9.29
C GLU A 87 -6.96 -1.89 9.99
N GLU A 88 -6.03 -1.15 9.37
CA GLU A 88 -4.74 -0.84 9.98
C GLU A 88 -4.85 0.54 10.65
N GLY A 89 -4.76 0.57 11.98
CA GLY A 89 -4.82 1.80 12.78
C GLY A 89 -5.66 1.64 14.04
N ASP A 90 -5.11 2.07 15.19
CA ASP A 90 -5.83 2.08 16.45
C ASP A 90 -7.12 2.91 16.35
N CYS A 91 -8.25 2.26 16.60
CA CYS A 91 -9.62 2.79 16.73
C CYS A 91 -10.50 2.80 15.44
N THR A 92 -11.48 1.90 15.46
CA THR A 92 -12.69 1.78 14.61
C THR A 92 -13.55 3.06 14.49
N CYS A 93 -13.24 4.12 15.25
CA CYS A 93 -13.95 5.41 15.26
C CYS A 93 -13.32 6.44 14.29
N CYS A 94 -12.08 6.22 13.87
CA CYS A 94 -11.28 7.22 13.16
C CYS A 94 -11.08 6.87 11.68
N TYR A 95 -12.18 6.71 10.94
CA TYR A 95 -12.19 6.57 9.47
C TYR A 95 -11.36 7.65 8.74
N SER A 96 -11.11 8.79 9.37
CA SER A 96 -10.32 9.90 8.81
C SER A 96 -8.81 9.72 8.85
N LYS A 97 -8.28 8.67 9.51
CA LYS A 97 -6.83 8.49 9.69
C LYS A 97 -6.24 7.21 9.12
N SER A 98 -7.03 6.16 8.89
CA SER A 98 -6.49 4.97 8.21
C SER A 98 -6.51 5.21 6.69
N GLN A 99 -5.32 5.32 6.10
CA GLN A 99 -5.12 5.47 4.66
C GLN A 99 -5.22 4.13 3.92
N LYS A 100 -5.56 3.03 4.62
CA LYS A 100 -5.36 1.67 4.15
C LYS A 100 -6.39 0.70 4.73
N SER A 101 -7.04 -0.06 3.87
CA SER A 101 -8.03 -1.08 4.25
C SER A 101 -7.70 -2.41 3.59
N TRP A 102 -7.96 -3.51 4.30
CA TRP A 102 -7.67 -4.85 3.83
C TRP A 102 -8.92 -5.71 3.71
N ILE A 103 -8.94 -6.62 2.74
CA ILE A 103 -9.91 -7.70 2.64
C ILE A 103 -9.25 -8.97 2.11
N THR A 104 -9.58 -10.12 2.69
CA THR A 104 -9.15 -11.41 2.15
C THR A 104 -10.28 -12.02 1.32
N ASP A 105 -9.96 -12.45 0.10
CA ASP A 105 -10.93 -13.08 -0.80
C ASP A 105 -11.17 -14.57 -0.47
N PRO A 106 -12.17 -15.23 -1.07
CA PRO A 106 -12.47 -16.63 -0.77
C PRO A 106 -11.39 -17.64 -1.20
N GLN A 107 -10.34 -17.20 -1.90
CA GLN A 107 -9.18 -18.01 -2.29
C GLN A 107 -7.99 -17.77 -1.34
N GLY A 108 -8.12 -16.87 -0.37
CA GLY A 108 -7.05 -16.50 0.55
C GLY A 108 -6.09 -15.45 -0.01
N VAL A 109 -6.47 -14.71 -1.06
CA VAL A 109 -5.68 -13.60 -1.58
C VAL A 109 -6.01 -12.35 -0.76
N ASP A 110 -4.97 -11.72 -0.22
CA ASP A 110 -5.11 -10.44 0.48
C ASP A 110 -5.16 -9.29 -0.53
N TRP A 111 -6.12 -8.40 -0.31
CA TRP A 111 -6.34 -7.19 -1.09
C TRP A 111 -6.24 -5.96 -0.21
N GLU A 112 -5.46 -4.99 -0.67
CA GLU A 112 -5.28 -3.69 -0.05
C GLU A 112 -6.01 -2.59 -0.86
N ALA A 113 -6.69 -1.67 -0.18
CA ALA A 113 -7.14 -0.41 -0.77
C ALA A 113 -6.51 0.75 -0.02
N PHE A 114 -5.82 1.64 -0.71
CA PHE A 114 -5.15 2.77 -0.06
C PHE A 114 -5.12 4.03 -0.92
N TYR A 115 -5.10 5.19 -0.28
CA TYR A 115 -4.69 6.44 -0.92
C TYR A 115 -3.52 7.01 -0.14
N THR A 116 -2.48 7.46 -0.85
CA THR A 116 -1.31 8.06 -0.22
C THR A 116 -1.38 9.58 -0.38
N HIS A 117 -1.38 10.32 0.73
CA HIS A 117 -1.21 11.77 0.73
C HIS A 117 0.05 12.15 1.52
N GLY A 118 0.97 12.88 0.89
CA GLY A 118 2.21 13.35 1.54
C GLY A 118 3.20 12.24 1.91
N THR A 119 3.86 12.38 3.06
CA THR A 119 4.93 11.51 3.59
C THR A 119 4.43 10.28 4.35
N ALA A 120 3.12 10.06 4.40
CA ALA A 120 2.55 8.92 5.11
C ALA A 120 2.58 7.68 4.22
N THR A 121 3.60 6.85 4.41
CA THR A 121 3.56 5.47 3.94
C THR A 121 3.97 4.55 5.07
N VAL A 122 3.03 4.30 5.99
CA VAL A 122 3.06 3.07 6.77
C VAL A 122 2.65 1.96 5.80
N TYR A 123 3.67 1.26 5.30
CA TYR A 123 3.45 0.00 4.62
C TYR A 123 3.43 -1.06 5.74
N GLY A 124 2.31 -1.74 5.93
CA GLY A 124 2.10 -2.74 6.97
C GLY A 124 0.72 -3.34 6.77
N GLU A 125 0.12 -4.06 7.70
CA GLU A 125 0.01 -5.51 7.71
C GLU A 125 -1.40 -5.98 7.33
N GLY A 126 -1.55 -6.71 6.21
CA GLY A 126 -2.63 -7.69 6.08
C GLY A 126 -2.34 -8.87 7.01
N ILE A 127 -3.34 -9.69 7.36
CA ILE A 127 -3.13 -10.84 8.26
C ILE A 127 -2.01 -11.78 7.77
N ASN A 128 -1.74 -11.83 6.46
CA ASN A 128 -0.60 -12.53 5.90
C ASN A 128 0.53 -11.63 5.39
N ALA A 129 0.34 -10.30 5.38
CA ALA A 129 1.36 -9.32 5.06
C ALA A 129 2.17 -9.00 6.30
N ARG A 130 3.36 -9.60 6.38
CA ARG A 130 4.32 -9.33 7.45
C ARG A 130 4.70 -7.84 7.47
N PRO A 131 5.11 -7.31 8.64
CA PRO A 131 5.42 -5.90 8.81
C PRO A 131 6.38 -5.45 7.73
N ALA A 132 6.22 -4.21 7.25
CA ALA A 132 7.28 -3.64 6.47
C ALA A 132 8.57 -3.70 7.29
N PRO A 133 9.71 -4.01 6.64
CA PRO A 133 10.98 -4.06 7.33
C PRO A 133 11.26 -2.75 8.08
N GLU A 134 11.97 -2.85 9.21
CA GLU A 134 12.34 -1.76 10.14
C GLU A 134 12.85 -0.48 9.43
N VAL A 135 13.52 -0.63 8.28
CA VAL A 135 14.02 0.47 7.43
C VAL A 135 12.93 1.32 6.78
N MET A 136 11.67 0.86 6.77
CA MET A 136 10.51 1.57 6.22
C MET A 136 9.85 2.48 7.25
N GLU A 137 10.02 2.21 8.55
CA GLU A 137 9.50 3.06 9.63
C GLU A 137 10.19 4.44 9.68
N GLU A 138 11.41 4.55 9.14
CA GLU A 138 12.26 5.75 9.21
C GLU A 138 12.23 6.64 7.95
N TRP A 139 11.38 6.37 6.95
CA TRP A 139 11.46 7.05 5.65
C TRP A 139 10.50 8.26 5.52
N GLU A 140 11.05 9.45 5.27
CA GLU A 140 10.31 10.73 5.14
C GLU A 140 10.11 11.24 3.69
N GLY A 141 10.35 10.42 2.66
CA GLY A 141 10.25 10.87 1.26
C GLY A 141 8.81 10.93 0.72
N ASN A 142 8.62 11.49 -0.48
CA ASN A 142 7.31 11.53 -1.16
C ASN A 142 7.25 10.44 -2.25
N ASP A 143 6.32 9.51 -2.08
CA ASP A 143 6.11 8.37 -2.97
C ASP A 143 5.08 8.65 -4.10
N GLY A 144 4.32 9.73 -3.96
CA GLY A 144 3.44 10.26 -4.99
C GLY A 144 4.19 11.26 -5.85
N ILE A 145 4.37 10.95 -7.13
CA ILE A 145 4.81 11.95 -8.10
C ILE A 145 3.76 13.09 -8.07
N ASN A 146 4.13 14.25 -7.49
CA ASN A 146 3.38 15.51 -7.41
C ASN A 146 2.25 15.65 -6.35
N ALA A 147 2.32 15.01 -5.18
CA ALA A 147 1.36 15.32 -4.10
C ALA A 147 1.55 16.77 -3.55
N THR A 148 0.58 17.65 -3.78
CA THR A 148 0.49 18.99 -3.16
C THR A 148 -0.13 18.88 -1.76
N ILE A 149 0.53 19.45 -0.76
CA ILE A 149 0.09 19.50 0.64
C ILE A 149 -0.93 20.63 0.79
N ASP A 150 -2.17 20.33 1.19
CA ASP A 150 -3.07 21.37 1.70
C ASP A 150 -2.99 21.37 3.24
N GLN A 151 -2.29 22.36 3.79
CA GLN A 151 -2.05 22.49 5.22
C GLN A 151 -3.26 23.08 5.94
N THR A 152 -4.35 22.33 6.05
CA THR A 152 -5.43 22.64 7.00
C THR A 152 -6.02 21.37 7.61
N SER A 153 -5.27 20.66 8.44
CA SER A 153 -5.86 19.61 9.31
C SER A 153 -5.97 20.14 10.74
N GLU A 154 -7.20 20.43 11.15
CA GLU A 154 -7.56 20.72 12.54
C GLU A 154 -7.20 19.54 13.46
N THR A 155 -6.67 19.86 14.65
CA THR A 155 -6.26 18.90 15.67
C THR A 155 -7.46 18.34 16.43
N CYS A 156 -7.67 17.02 16.42
CA CYS A 156 -8.65 16.34 17.29
C CYS A 156 -8.13 16.18 18.72
N ASP A 157 -9.01 16.42 19.70
CA ASP A 157 -8.72 16.59 21.13
C ASP A 157 -8.80 15.30 21.99
N GLY A 158 -8.65 14.12 21.40
CA GLY A 158 -8.40 12.89 22.15
C GLY A 158 -9.50 12.40 23.09
N SER A 159 -10.75 12.83 22.92
CA SER A 159 -11.87 12.34 23.74
C SER A 159 -12.61 11.18 23.07
N CYS A 160 -12.20 9.94 23.34
CA CYS A 160 -12.97 8.73 23.02
C CYS A 160 -13.58 8.14 24.30
N SER A 161 -14.91 8.04 24.36
CA SER A 161 -15.65 7.27 25.37
C SER A 161 -15.97 5.88 24.80
N ILE A 162 -15.78 4.88 25.67
CA ILE A 162 -15.97 3.43 25.45
C ILE A 162 -17.37 3.08 24.97
#